data_AF-A0A7G3ADC6-F1
#
_entry.id   AF-A0A7G3ADC6-F1
#
_cell.length_a   1.000
_cell.length_b   1.000
_cell.length_c   1.000
_cell.angle_alpha   90.00
_cell.angle_beta   90.00
_cell.angle_gamma   90.00
#
_symmetry.space_group_name_H-M   'P 1'
#
loop_
_entity.id
_entity.type
_entity.pdbx_description
1 polymer ?
#
loop_
_entity_poly.entity_id
_entity_poly.type
_entity_poly.pdbx_seq_one_letter_code
_entity_poly.pdbx_strand_id
1 'polypeptide(L)' 'RNQGPAPYKFEYGVKDHHTGDHKQAWEHSDGHHVKGSYSLYEPDGTKRVVEYTADPHFGFNAVVKKIGHAH' A
#
# COMPACT_ATOMS: atom_id res chain seq x y z
N ARG A 1 1.52 32.85 -0.79
CA ARG A 1 1.95 31.68 -1.61
C ARG A 1 1.18 30.47 -1.09
N ASN A 2 0.15 30.01 -1.80
CA ASN A 2 -0.47 28.71 -1.55
C ASN A 2 0.29 27.71 -2.44
N GLN A 3 1.35 27.11 -1.91
CA GLN A 3 1.94 25.94 -2.56
C GLN A 3 1.23 24.73 -1.95
N GLY A 4 0.71 23.85 -2.80
CA GLY A 4 0.09 22.59 -2.36
C GLY A 4 1.06 21.73 -1.55
N PRO A 5 0.58 20.61 -0.98
CA PRO A 5 1.45 19.65 -0.29
C PRO A 5 2.70 19.32 -1.12
N ALA A 6 3.86 19.18 -0.46
CA ALA A 6 5.08 18.85 -1.16
C ALA A 6 5.04 17.40 -1.70
N PRO A 7 5.57 17.14 -2.91
CA PRO A 7 5.71 15.78 -3.42
C PRO A 7 6.60 14.92 -2.52
N TYR A 8 6.30 13.62 -2.46
CA TYR A 8 7.13 12.65 -1.74
C TYR A 8 7.05 11.25 -2.37
N LYS A 9 8.01 10.40 -1.99
CA LYS A 9 8.01 8.98 -2.32
C LYS A 9 8.67 8.20 -1.20
N PHE A 10 8.08 7.07 -0.82
CA PHE A 10 8.71 6.12 0.08
C PHE A 10 8.40 4.68 -0.34
N GLU A 11 9.26 3.77 0.11
CA GLU A 11 9.06 2.33 0.00
C GLU A 11 9.74 1.64 1.18
N TYR A 12 9.16 0.54 1.67
CA TYR A 12 9.78 -0.33 2.65
C TYR A 12 9.28 -1.77 2.50
N GLY A 13 10.05 -2.71 3.03
CA GLY A 13 9.67 -4.12 3.08
C GLY A 13 10.29 -4.82 4.28
N VAL A 14 9.58 -5.83 4.78
CA VAL A 14 10.03 -6.74 5.83
C VAL A 14 9.93 -8.16 5.29
N LYS A 15 10.98 -8.93 5.49
CA LYS A 15 11.03 -10.36 5.20
C LYS A 15 11.77 -11.04 6.34
N ASP A 16 11.02 -11.36 7.38
CA ASP A 16 11.52 -12.01 8.58
C ASP A 16 11.05 -13.47 8.62
N HIS A 17 12.01 -14.37 8.42
CA HIS A 17 11.77 -15.81 8.47
C HIS A 17 11.52 -16.36 9.88
N HIS A 18 11.97 -15.66 10.91
CA HIS A 18 11.78 -16.08 12.30
C HIS A 18 10.35 -15.83 12.76
N THR A 19 9.82 -14.63 12.48
CA THR A 19 8.44 -14.25 12.84
C THR A 19 7.41 -14.62 11.77
N GLY A 20 7.85 -14.89 10.53
CA GLY A 20 6.98 -15.10 9.38
C GLY A 20 6.45 -13.79 8.76
N ASP A 21 6.92 -12.62 9.24
CA ASP A 21 6.48 -11.32 8.75
C ASP A 21 7.05 -11.02 7.36
N HIS A 22 6.17 -11.11 6.37
CA HIS A 22 6.48 -10.89 4.98
C HIS A 22 5.53 -9.81 4.44
N LYS A 23 6.01 -8.57 4.37
CA LYS A 23 5.23 -7.41 3.92
C LYS A 23 6.07 -6.40 3.13
N GLN A 24 5.38 -5.61 2.33
CA GLN A 24 5.98 -4.49 1.59
C GLN A 24 4.95 -3.39 1.43
N ALA A 25 5.39 -2.15 1.37
CA ALA A 25 4.56 -1.00 1.05
C ALA A 25 5.36 0.04 0.27
N TRP A 26 4.66 0.76 -0.61
CA TRP A 26 5.20 1.94 -1.29
C TRP A 26 4.09 2.97 -1.50
N GLU A 27 4.49 4.23 -1.51
CA GLU A 27 3.59 5.34 -1.81
C GLU A 27 4.35 6.46 -2.50
N HIS A 28 3.64 7.13 -3.40
CA HIS A 28 4.10 8.31 -4.10
C HIS A 28 2.99 9.36 -4.10
N SER A 29 3.35 10.59 -3.79
CA SER A 29 2.50 11.76 -3.95
C SER A 29 3.18 12.80 -4.82
N ASP A 30 2.46 13.36 -5.79
CA ASP A 30 2.91 14.53 -6.56
C ASP A 30 2.50 15.86 -5.89
N GLY A 31 1.95 15.80 -4.68
CA GLY A 31 1.39 16.94 -3.95
C GLY A 31 -0.13 17.09 -4.10
N HIS A 32 -0.74 16.43 -5.08
CA HIS A 32 -2.18 16.47 -5.34
C HIS A 32 -2.79 15.08 -5.44
N HIS A 33 -2.09 14.12 -6.04
CA HIS A 33 -2.52 12.74 -6.22
C HIS A 33 -1.57 11.80 -5.49
N VAL A 34 -2.15 10.94 -4.67
CA VAL A 34 -1.43 9.83 -4.02
C VAL A 34 -1.72 8.55 -4.79
N LYS A 35 -0.69 7.73 -4.97
CA LYS A 35 -0.82 6.33 -5.38
C LYS A 35 0.10 5.47 -4.53
N GLY A 36 -0.37 4.29 -4.16
CA GLY A 36 0.44 3.38 -3.38
C GLY A 36 -0.10 1.96 -3.41
N SER A 37 0.69 1.07 -2.83
CA SER A 37 0.25 -0.29 -2.56
C SER A 37 0.95 -0.83 -1.34
N TYR A 38 0.26 -1.69 -0.60
CA TYR A 38 0.89 -2.56 0.38
C TYR A 38 0.46 -4.00 0.17
N SER A 39 1.30 -4.93 0.62
CA SER A 39 0.94 -6.34 0.69
C SER A 39 1.52 -7.01 1.92
N LEU A 40 0.79 -7.99 2.46
CA LEU A 40 1.22 -8.82 3.57
C LEU A 40 0.69 -10.25 3.40
N TYR A 41 1.42 -11.22 3.95
CA TYR A 41 0.88 -12.57 4.16
C TYR A 41 0.00 -12.58 5.41
N GLU A 42 -1.18 -13.18 5.29
CA GLU A 42 -2.14 -13.36 6.36
C GLU A 42 -1.93 -14.70 7.08
N PRO A 43 -2.38 -14.83 8.34
CA PRO A 43 -2.26 -16.08 9.10
C PRO A 43 -2.93 -17.29 8.45
N ASP A 44 -3.95 -17.07 7.61
CA ASP A 44 -4.66 -18.13 6.88
C ASP A 44 -3.91 -18.64 5.64
N GLY A 45 -2.68 -18.16 5.40
CA GLY A 45 -1.83 -18.53 4.27
C GLY A 45 -2.07 -17.72 2.99
N THR A 46 -3.07 -16.84 2.97
CA THR A 46 -3.30 -15.97 1.82
C THR A 46 -2.42 -14.73 1.84
N LYS A 47 -2.28 -14.06 0.69
CA LYS A 47 -1.63 -12.78 0.57
C LYS A 47 -2.67 -11.69 0.29
N ARG A 48 -2.75 -10.69 1.15
CA ARG A 48 -3.51 -9.48 0.88
C ARG A 48 -2.64 -8.50 0.09
N VAL A 49 -3.19 -7.96 -0.99
CA VAL A 49 -2.61 -6.87 -1.76
C VAL A 49 -3.65 -5.75 -1.81
N VAL A 50 -3.27 -4.54 -1.44
CA VAL A 50 -4.12 -3.36 -1.55
C VAL A 50 -3.42 -2.37 -2.45
N GLU A 51 -4.08 -1.97 -3.51
CA GLU A 51 -3.67 -0.90 -4.41
C GLU A 51 -4.61 0.28 -4.17
N TYR A 52 -4.07 1.48 -3.99
CA TYR A 52 -4.89 2.64 -3.63
C TYR A 52 -4.44 3.92 -4.32
N THR A 53 -5.41 4.82 -4.47
CA THR A 53 -5.23 6.18 -4.96
C THR A 53 -5.99 7.17 -4.08
N ALA A 54 -5.52 8.41 -3.99
CA ALA A 54 -6.29 9.48 -3.35
C ALA A 54 -6.09 10.81 -4.09
N ASP A 55 -7.17 11.56 -4.28
CA ASP A 55 -7.15 12.89 -4.90
C ASP A 55 -8.29 13.79 -4.37
N PRO A 56 -8.26 15.12 -4.67
CA PRO A 56 -9.26 16.06 -4.16
C PRO A 56 -10.69 15.88 -4.70
N HIS A 57 -10.87 15.20 -5.84
CA HIS A 57 -12.16 15.04 -6.50
C HIS A 57 -12.85 13.73 -6.12
N PHE A 58 -12.11 12.62 -6.12
CA PHE A 58 -12.64 11.28 -5.87
C PHE A 58 -12.32 10.73 -4.48
N GLY A 59 -11.52 11.47 -3.69
CA GLY A 59 -11.10 11.02 -2.36
C GLY A 59 -10.25 9.75 -2.44
N PHE A 60 -10.21 9.00 -1.34
CA PHE A 60 -9.47 7.75 -1.26
C PHE A 60 -10.25 6.60 -1.89
N ASN A 61 -9.58 5.84 -2.76
CA ASN A 61 -10.11 4.64 -3.41
C ASN A 61 -9.10 3.51 -3.29
N ALA A 62 -9.57 2.29 -3.00
CA ALA A 62 -8.71 1.13 -2.85
C ALA A 62 -9.31 -0.12 -3.52
N VAL A 63 -8.45 -0.90 -4.15
CA VAL A 63 -8.74 -2.24 -4.66
C VAL A 63 -8.00 -3.24 -3.79
N VAL A 64 -8.76 -4.11 -3.12
CA VAL A 64 -8.23 -5.16 -2.25
C VAL A 64 -8.30 -6.50 -2.98
N LYS A 65 -7.16 -7.17 -3.08
CA LYS A 65 -7.02 -8.51 -3.67
C LYS A 65 -6.55 -9.47 -2.58
N LYS A 66 -7.21 -10.63 -2.50
CA LYS A 66 -6.76 -11.77 -1.69
C LYS A 66 -6.25 -12.84 -2.65
N ILE A 67 -4.99 -13.21 -2.53
CA ILE A 67 -4.30 -14.15 -3.42
C ILE A 67 -3.98 -15.43 -2.63
N GLY A 68 -4.27 -16.58 -3.22
CA GLY A 68 -4.07 -17.89 -2.60
C GLY A 68 -5.36 -18.47 -2.01
N HIS A 69 -5.22 -19.60 -1.30
CA HIS A 69 -6.31 -20.31 -0.66
C HIS A 69 -6.15 -20.24 0.86
N ALA A 70 -7.22 -19.89 1.56
CA ALA A 70 -7.24 -19.95 3.01
C ALA A 70 -7.21 -21.43 3.45
N HIS A 71 -6.42 -21.72 4.47
CA HIS A 71 -6.34 -23.04 5.10
C HIS A 71 -7.45 -23.30 6.13
#